data_AF-A0A5C9CC50-F1
#
_entry.id   AF-A0A5C9CC50-F1
#
_cell.length_a   1.000
_cell.length_b   1.000
_cell.length_c   1.000
_cell.angle_alpha   90.00
_cell.angle_beta   90.00
_cell.angle_gamma   90.00
#
_symmetry.space_group_name_H-M   'P 1'
#
loop_
_entity.id
_entity.type
_entity.pdbx_description
1 polymer ?
#
loop_
_entity_poly.entity_id
_entity_poly.type
_entity_poly.pdbx_seq_one_letter_code
_entity_poly.pdbx_strand_id
1 'polypeptide(L)'
;MIIDGPKTSTGFRLDDGQIEVVDQAVADMMRRKTPAEKVALVGAAHRMAKRLMAAGIRRNHADWTEEQIQTEVCRRLLHGTN
;
A
#
# COMPACT_ATOMS: atom_id res chain seq x y z
N MET A 1 26.03 5.95 -11.93
CA MET A 1 26.84 4.94 -11.21
C MET A 1 25.93 4.28 -10.19
N ILE A 2 25.41 3.08 -10.47
CA ILE A 2 24.59 2.32 -9.51
C ILE A 2 25.57 1.55 -8.63
N ILE A 3 25.60 1.85 -7.34
CA ILE A 3 26.47 1.14 -6.38
C ILE A 3 25.77 -0.17 -6.01
N ASP A 4 26.35 -1.27 -6.46
CA ASP A 4 25.83 -2.60 -6.17
C ASP A 4 26.17 -2.99 -4.72
N GLY A 5 25.37 -2.52 -3.77
CA GLY A 5 25.33 -2.99 -2.37
C GLY A 5 25.12 -4.51 -2.24
N PRO A 6 25.44 -5.08 -1.07
CA PRO A 6 25.48 -6.54 -0.87
C PRO A 6 24.12 -7.18 -1.17
N LYS A 7 24.12 -8.15 -2.08
CA LYS A 7 22.94 -8.95 -2.41
C LYS A 7 22.65 -9.89 -1.23
N THR A 8 21.42 -9.88 -0.74
CA THR A 8 20.96 -10.89 0.24
C THR A 8 20.97 -12.28 -0.40
N SER A 9 20.94 -13.35 0.42
CA SER A 9 20.94 -14.75 -0.05
C SER A 9 19.79 -15.10 -1.00
N THR A 10 18.74 -14.27 -1.05
CA THR A 10 17.58 -14.37 -1.95
C THR A 10 17.76 -13.59 -3.25
N GLY A 11 18.84 -12.81 -3.41
CA GLY A 11 19.14 -12.02 -4.61
C GLY A 11 18.47 -10.65 -4.70
N PHE A 12 17.73 -10.23 -3.67
CA PHE A 12 17.03 -8.94 -3.61
C PHE A 12 17.81 -7.90 -2.78
N ARG A 13 17.64 -6.61 -3.14
CA ARG A 13 18.25 -5.46 -2.47
C ARG A 13 17.21 -4.80 -1.56
N LEU A 14 17.16 -5.17 -0.28
CA LEU A 14 16.16 -4.62 0.66
C LEU A 14 16.58 -3.23 1.20
N ASP A 15 16.94 -2.30 0.31
CA ASP A 15 17.34 -0.94 0.66
C ASP A 15 16.33 0.10 0.15
N ASP A 16 16.45 1.35 0.64
CA ASP A 16 15.54 2.46 0.35
C ASP A 16 15.47 2.85 -1.14
N GLY A 17 16.35 2.31 -1.98
CA GLY A 17 16.35 2.51 -3.44
C GLY A 17 15.61 1.44 -4.23
N GLN A 18 15.07 0.39 -3.59
CA GLN A 18 14.39 -0.69 -4.30
C GLN A 18 12.92 -0.35 -4.55
N ILE A 19 12.59 -0.08 -5.82
CA ILE A 19 11.21 -0.25 -6.31
C ILE A 19 10.97 -1.77 -6.37
N GLU A 20 10.07 -2.30 -5.55
CA GLU A 20 9.69 -3.70 -5.62
C GLU A 20 9.19 -4.02 -7.04
N VAL A 21 9.99 -4.77 -7.79
CA VAL A 21 9.63 -5.23 -9.13
C VAL A 21 8.55 -6.28 -8.97
N VAL A 22 7.35 -5.98 -9.46
CA VAL A 22 6.22 -6.92 -9.45
C VAL A 22 6.62 -8.19 -10.17
N ASP A 23 6.36 -9.35 -9.54
CA ASP A 23 6.57 -10.66 -10.15
C ASP A 23 5.90 -10.72 -11.53
N GLN A 24 6.60 -11.29 -12.52
CA GLN A 24 6.16 -11.29 -13.90
C GLN A 24 4.78 -11.97 -14.06
N ALA A 25 4.48 -13.03 -13.30
CA ALA A 25 3.18 -13.70 -13.36
C ALA A 25 2.05 -12.80 -12.85
N VAL A 26 2.33 -11.99 -11.81
CA VAL A 26 1.39 -10.99 -11.30
C VAL A 26 1.21 -9.87 -12.30
N ALA A 27 2.28 -9.40 -12.94
CA ALA A 27 2.20 -8.39 -13.99
C ALA A 27 1.35 -8.86 -15.18
N ASP A 28 1.54 -10.11 -15.63
CA ASP A 28 0.77 -10.70 -16.74
C ASP A 28 -0.71 -10.88 -16.38
N MET A 29 -1.01 -11.31 -15.15
CA MET A 29 -2.38 -11.33 -14.64
C MET A 29 -3.03 -9.95 -14.69
N MET A 30 -2.30 -8.90 -14.27
CA MET A 30 -2.80 -7.53 -14.25
C MET A 30 -2.97 -6.94 -15.66
N ARG A 31 -2.12 -7.33 -16.63
CA ARG A 31 -2.26 -6.94 -18.04
C ARG A 31 -3.54 -7.49 -18.68
N ARG A 32 -3.95 -8.71 -18.30
CA ARG A 32 -5.17 -9.36 -18.82
C ARG A 32 -6.48 -8.73 -18.32
N LYS A 33 -6.45 -7.89 -17.28
CA LYS A 33 -7.66 -7.23 -16.77
C LYS A 33 -8.18 -6.17 -17.74
N THR A 34 -9.49 -6.15 -17.93
CA THR A 34 -10.20 -5.06 -18.60
C THR A 34 -10.06 -3.74 -17.82
N PRO A 35 -10.26 -2.58 -18.45
CA PRO A 35 -10.29 -1.29 -17.75
C PRO A 35 -11.28 -1.27 -16.58
N ALA A 36 -12.48 -1.83 -16.75
CA ALA A 36 -13.51 -1.87 -15.70
C ALA A 36 -13.04 -2.69 -14.48
N GLU A 37 -12.41 -3.85 -14.70
CA GLU A 37 -11.88 -4.67 -13.61
C GLU A 37 -10.73 -3.98 -12.86
N LYS A 38 -9.89 -3.21 -13.57
CA LYS A 38 -8.83 -2.41 -12.93
C LYS A 38 -9.43 -1.34 -12.02
N VAL A 39 -10.44 -0.61 -12.48
CA VAL A 39 -11.14 0.39 -11.65
C VAL A 39 -11.81 -0.28 -10.43
N ALA A 40 -12.48 -1.42 -10.64
CA ALA A 40 -13.10 -2.17 -9.55
C ALA A 40 -12.08 -2.64 -8.51
N LEU A 41 -10.92 -3.12 -8.96
CA LEU A 41 -9.82 -3.54 -8.10
C LEU A 41 -9.28 -2.38 -7.26
N VAL A 42 -8.99 -1.23 -7.89
CA VAL A 42 -8.52 -0.03 -7.17
C VAL A 42 -9.57 0.43 -6.15
N GLY A 43 -10.84 0.43 -6.52
CA GLY A 43 -11.93 0.75 -5.59
C GLY A 43 -12.01 -0.20 -4.40
N ALA A 44 -11.80 -1.50 -4.62
CA ALA A 44 -11.73 -2.50 -3.55
C ALA A 44 -10.51 -2.30 -2.64
N ALA A 45 -9.33 -2.07 -3.23
CA ALA A 45 -8.10 -1.78 -2.48
C ALA A 45 -8.25 -0.53 -1.62
N HIS A 46 -8.83 0.54 -2.14
CA HIS A 46 -9.09 1.78 -1.41
C HIS A 46 -10.01 1.56 -0.19
N ARG A 47 -11.09 0.76 -0.35
CA ARG A 47 -11.95 0.39 0.79
C ARG A 47 -11.22 -0.45 1.83
N MET A 48 -10.37 -1.37 1.40
CA MET A 48 -9.57 -2.19 2.30
C MET A 48 -8.58 -1.34 3.09
N ALA A 49 -7.84 -0.45 2.42
CA ALA A 49 -6.89 0.46 3.05
C ALA A 49 -7.54 1.29 4.17
N LYS A 50 -8.72 1.87 3.93
CA LYS A 50 -9.50 2.59 4.96
C LYS A 50 -9.81 1.73 6.17
N ARG A 51 -10.24 0.49 5.97
CA ARG A 51 -10.59 -0.43 7.06
C ARG A 51 -9.38 -0.79 7.90
N LEU A 52 -8.26 -1.11 7.26
CA LEU A 52 -7.01 -1.46 7.94
C LEU A 52 -6.45 -0.26 8.73
N MET A 53 -6.47 0.94 8.13
CA MET A 53 -6.05 2.16 8.83
C MET A 53 -6.95 2.45 10.04
N ALA A 54 -8.27 2.41 9.87
CA ALA A 54 -9.20 2.64 10.98
C ALA A 54 -8.98 1.62 12.12
N ALA A 55 -8.76 0.35 11.80
CA ALA A 55 -8.47 -0.67 12.80
C ALA A 55 -7.15 -0.39 13.56
N GLY A 56 -6.09 -0.02 12.84
CA GLY A 56 -4.80 0.34 13.44
C GLY A 56 -4.89 1.59 14.31
N ILE A 57 -5.60 2.63 13.86
CA ILE A 57 -5.80 3.87 14.62
C ILE A 57 -6.61 3.57 15.89
N ARG A 58 -7.73 2.84 15.78
CA ARG A 58 -8.55 2.46 16.94
C ARG A 58 -7.76 1.67 17.98
N ARG A 59 -6.87 0.78 17.53
CA ARG A 59 -6.00 0.02 18.42
C ARG A 59 -5.02 0.92 19.18
N ASN A 60 -4.50 1.97 18.54
CA ASN A 60 -3.48 2.84 19.12
C ASN A 60 -4.07 4.04 19.90
N HIS A 61 -5.33 4.38 19.64
CA HIS A 61 -6.06 5.50 20.22
C HIS A 61 -7.43 5.04 20.71
N ALA A 62 -7.45 4.25 21.79
CA ALA A 62 -8.67 3.62 22.31
C ALA A 62 -9.68 4.63 22.88
N ASP A 63 -9.23 5.84 23.20
CA ASP A 63 -10.00 6.96 23.73
C ASP A 63 -10.63 7.86 22.64
N TRP A 64 -10.23 7.68 21.39
CA TRP A 64 -10.72 8.52 20.29
C TRP A 64 -12.14 8.14 19.86
N THR A 65 -12.92 9.16 19.50
CA THR A 65 -14.23 8.98 18.88
C THR A 65 -14.08 8.48 17.44
N GLU A 66 -15.16 7.90 16.90
CA GLU A 66 -15.14 7.42 15.52
C GLU A 66 -14.92 8.57 14.52
N GLU A 67 -15.42 9.79 14.81
CA GLU A 67 -15.18 10.98 13.99
C GLU A 67 -13.71 11.36 13.94
N GLN A 68 -12.99 11.28 15.07
CA GLN A 68 -11.55 11.54 15.14
C GLN A 68 -10.78 10.49 14.33
N ILE A 69 -11.17 9.21 14.45
CA ILE A 69 -10.58 8.12 13.67
C ILE A 69 -10.79 8.35 12.16
N GLN A 70 -12.01 8.66 11.73
CA GLN A 70 -12.30 8.87 10.30
C GLN A 70 -11.57 10.11 9.74
N THR A 71 -11.46 11.18 10.53
CA THR A 71 -10.68 12.36 10.17
C THR A 71 -9.23 12.00 9.92
N GLU A 72 -8.63 11.20 10.80
CA GLU A 72 -7.25 10.75 10.66
C GLU A 72 -7.05 9.77 9.50
N VAL A 73 -8.00 8.86 9.26
CA VAL A 73 -8.01 7.99 8.07
C VAL A 73 -8.01 8.82 6.80
N CYS A 74 -8.89 9.82 6.71
CA CYS A 74 -8.95 10.74 5.56
C CYS A 74 -7.64 11.51 5.40
N ARG A 75 -7.06 12.01 6.51
CA ARG A 75 -5.78 12.70 6.48
C ARG A 75 -4.67 11.82 5.91
N ARG A 76 -4.51 10.58 6.40
CA ARG A 76 -3.46 9.65 5.94
C ARG A 76 -3.66 9.18 4.50
N LEU A 77 -4.90 8.94 4.10
CA LEU A 77 -5.21 8.40 2.78
C LEU A 77 -5.11 9.46 1.68
N LEU A 78 -5.42 10.72 1.99
CA LEU A 78 -5.42 11.83 1.03
C LEU A 78 -4.12 12.64 1.03
N HIS A 79 -3.42 12.67 2.16
CA HIS A 79 -2.22 13.50 2.37
C HIS A 79 -1.04 12.66 2.88
N GLY A 80 -0.92 11.40 2.44
CA GLY A 80 0.11 10.44 2.86
C GLY A 80 1.54 10.78 2.42
N THR A 81 1.90 12.05 2.38
CA THR A 81 3.26 12.53 2.16
C THR A 81 3.90 12.83 3.51
N ASN A 82 4.98 12.12 3.83
CA ASN A 82 6.11 12.61 4.60
C ASN A 82 7.36 11.96 4.01
#